data_AF-A0A0R1VS88-F1
#
_entry.id   AF-A0A0R1VS88-F1
#
_cell.length_a   1.000
_cell.length_b   1.000
_cell.length_c   1.000
_cell.angle_alpha   90.00
_cell.angle_beta   90.00
_cell.angle_gamma   90.00
#
_symmetry.space_group_name_H-M   'P 1'
#
loop_
_entity.id
_entity.type
_entity.pdbx_description
1 polymer ?
#
loop_
_entity_poly.entity_id
_entity_poly.type
_entity_poly.pdbx_seq_one_letter_code
_entity_poly.pdbx_strand_id
1 'polypeptide(L)'
;MGIFDYFKRKKEEKIEAKRQLKLQQEADFMLPQHIKHVSESLDLIGSTSNPQTFLERRSFLIKEGTEAVKWMKISNKIQDSDAEEVQEIVDEASNHGYENGFMLNVVKKLDKKVTRAKLPKTKLKYYEESLLLINQLKGGFKSENITWLNDRLAPQIENLESEISPKQHLTKNDCKQQNELLRSVGLDDIAKRNEKFQKEEELREKLTPIWLNGENISKKGNPKKSNEVLLPLLKTPFDDDEELYWRLAINYRKLKDYQSEINIIEKALNKEKMNWSFRSKQQFKNRLNKAKLLLEKK
;
A
#
# COMPACT_ATOMS: atom_id res chain seq x y z
N MET A 1 -2.58 43.39 -43.41
CA MET A 1 -2.14 41.98 -43.46
C MET A 1 -2.44 41.47 -44.86
N GLY A 2 -1.40 41.17 -45.66
CA GLY A 2 -1.58 40.85 -47.08
C GLY A 2 -2.10 39.42 -47.30
N ILE A 3 -2.67 39.16 -48.48
CA ILE A 3 -3.13 37.82 -48.89
C ILE A 3 -1.98 36.78 -48.80
N PHE A 4 -0.74 37.20 -49.09
CA PHE A 4 0.46 36.35 -48.93
C PHE A 4 0.76 35.99 -47.47
N ASP A 5 0.60 36.92 -46.52
CA ASP A 5 0.79 36.66 -45.08
C ASP A 5 -0.25 35.68 -44.54
N TYR A 6 -1.46 35.72 -45.09
CA TYR A 6 -2.55 34.80 -44.75
C TYR A 6 -2.22 33.36 -45.20
N PHE A 7 -1.80 33.17 -46.45
CA PHE A 7 -1.44 31.85 -46.96
C PHE A 7 -0.20 31.27 -46.27
N LYS A 8 0.79 32.10 -45.95
CA LYS A 8 1.97 31.69 -45.17
C LYS A 8 1.56 31.17 -43.79
N ARG A 9 0.72 31.91 -43.06
CA ARG A 9 0.21 31.47 -41.74
C ARG A 9 -0.60 30.19 -41.84
N LYS A 10 -1.51 30.05 -42.81
CA LYS A 10 -2.30 28.83 -43.00
C LYS A 10 -1.43 27.60 -43.30
N LYS A 11 -0.32 27.79 -44.03
CA LYS A 11 0.66 26.72 -44.27
C LYS A 11 1.40 26.34 -42.99
N GLU A 12 1.81 27.30 -42.17
CA GLU A 12 2.46 27.08 -40.87
C GLU A 12 1.50 26.37 -39.89
N GLU A 13 0.25 26.81 -39.77
CA GLU A 13 -0.80 26.17 -38.98
C GLU A 13 -0.99 24.69 -39.36
N LYS A 14 -1.01 24.39 -40.67
CA LYS A 14 -1.17 23.01 -41.17
C LYS A 14 0.04 22.13 -40.89
N ILE A 15 1.25 22.70 -40.93
CA ILE A 15 2.49 21.99 -40.57
C ILE A 15 2.48 21.69 -39.08
N GLU A 16 2.10 22.66 -38.26
CA GLU A 16 2.06 22.50 -36.80
C GLU A 16 1.00 21.48 -36.38
N ALA A 17 -0.21 21.54 -36.95
CA ALA A 17 -1.26 20.55 -36.69
C ALA A 17 -0.82 19.12 -37.02
N LYS A 18 -0.06 18.92 -38.12
CA LYS A 18 0.51 17.61 -38.46
C LYS A 18 1.57 17.14 -37.46
N ARG A 19 2.40 18.05 -36.94
CA ARG A 19 3.39 17.74 -35.91
C ARG A 19 2.72 17.33 -34.61
N GLN A 20 1.72 18.09 -34.17
CA GLN A 20 0.93 17.79 -32.97
C GLN A 20 0.22 16.44 -33.07
N LEU A 21 -0.41 16.15 -34.22
CA LEU A 21 -1.04 14.86 -34.45
C LEU A 21 -0.05 13.69 -34.39
N LYS A 22 1.15 13.85 -34.98
CA LYS A 22 2.20 12.82 -34.92
C LYS A 22 2.68 12.59 -33.48
N LEU A 23 2.89 13.67 -32.74
CA LEU A 23 3.31 13.63 -31.34
C LEU A 23 2.25 12.95 -30.45
N GLN A 24 0.97 13.23 -30.71
CA GLN A 24 -0.15 12.57 -30.03
C GLN A 24 -0.22 11.07 -30.33
N GLN A 25 -0.01 10.66 -31.58
CA GLN A 25 0.04 9.24 -31.96
C GLN A 25 1.19 8.50 -31.28
N GLU A 26 2.34 9.16 -31.16
CA GLU A 26 3.50 8.64 -30.44
C GLU A 26 3.21 8.51 -28.94
N ALA A 27 2.60 9.52 -28.33
CA ALA A 27 2.17 9.49 -26.94
C ALA A 27 1.22 8.33 -26.65
N ASP A 28 0.20 8.16 -27.49
CA ASP A 28 -0.77 7.07 -27.37
C ASP A 28 -0.14 5.67 -27.50
N PHE A 29 0.98 5.57 -28.21
CA PHE A 29 1.73 4.32 -28.38
C PHE A 29 2.68 4.04 -27.20
N MET A 30 3.39 5.06 -26.71
CA MET A 30 4.41 4.91 -25.66
C MET A 30 3.80 4.81 -24.26
N LEU A 31 2.71 5.55 -24.01
CA LEU A 31 2.14 5.71 -22.67
C LEU A 31 1.76 4.38 -21.99
N PRO A 32 1.11 3.39 -22.64
CA PRO A 32 0.79 2.12 -22.00
C PRO A 32 2.02 1.34 -21.50
N GLN A 33 3.17 1.48 -22.18
CA GLN A 33 4.39 0.79 -21.80
C GLN A 33 4.97 1.38 -20.52
N HIS A 34 5.06 2.71 -20.43
CA HIS A 34 5.56 3.39 -19.24
C HIS A 34 4.64 3.14 -18.03
N ILE A 35 3.31 3.16 -18.21
CA ILE A 35 2.36 2.85 -17.12
C ILE A 35 2.52 1.42 -16.62
N LYS A 36 2.73 0.46 -17.52
CA LYS A 36 3.03 -0.92 -17.13
C LYS A 36 4.32 -1.00 -16.31
N HIS A 37 5.39 -0.34 -16.73
CA HIS A 37 6.66 -0.32 -16.01
C HIS A 37 6.56 0.33 -14.63
N VAL A 38 5.79 1.41 -14.50
CA VAL A 38 5.47 2.06 -13.21
C VAL A 38 4.79 1.06 -12.29
N SER A 39 3.73 0.39 -12.75
CA SER A 39 3.02 -0.63 -11.96
C SER A 39 3.92 -1.78 -11.52
N GLU A 40 4.72 -2.34 -12.42
CA GLU A 40 5.63 -3.45 -12.11
C GLU A 40 6.69 -3.04 -11.09
N SER A 41 7.17 -1.79 -11.17
CA SER A 41 8.16 -1.27 -10.24
C SER A 41 7.58 -1.06 -8.85
N LEU A 42 6.35 -0.56 -8.74
CA LEU A 42 5.63 -0.43 -7.46
C LEU A 42 5.44 -1.80 -6.78
N ASP A 43 5.03 -2.82 -7.55
CA ASP A 43 4.86 -4.19 -7.04
C ASP A 43 6.19 -4.77 -6.51
N LEU A 44 7.29 -4.57 -7.25
CA LEU A 44 8.61 -5.05 -6.85
C LEU A 44 9.14 -4.28 -5.63
N ILE A 45 8.95 -2.97 -5.58
CA ILE A 45 9.33 -2.15 -4.43
C ILE A 45 8.58 -2.59 -3.16
N GLY A 46 7.27 -2.83 -3.25
CA GLY A 46 6.45 -3.25 -2.12
C GLY A 46 6.77 -4.66 -1.62
N SER A 47 7.23 -5.54 -2.51
CA SER A 47 7.47 -6.97 -2.21
C SER A 47 8.92 -7.32 -1.89
N THR A 48 9.89 -6.56 -2.41
CA THR A 48 11.31 -6.89 -2.22
C THR A 48 11.78 -6.71 -0.78
N SER A 49 12.79 -7.48 -0.41
CA SER A 49 13.58 -7.31 0.82
C SER A 49 15.06 -7.10 0.54
N ASN A 50 15.44 -7.08 -0.75
CA ASN A 50 16.79 -6.78 -1.19
C ASN A 50 16.92 -5.26 -1.39
N PRO A 51 17.82 -4.58 -0.65
CA PRO A 51 17.98 -3.13 -0.75
C PRO A 51 18.45 -2.65 -2.12
N GLN A 52 19.33 -3.39 -2.79
CA GLN A 52 19.82 -3.04 -4.12
C GLN A 52 18.69 -3.08 -5.15
N THR A 53 17.86 -4.13 -5.11
CA THR A 53 16.68 -4.23 -5.98
C THR A 53 15.69 -3.10 -5.71
N PHE A 54 15.52 -2.67 -4.46
CA PHE A 54 14.69 -1.51 -4.13
C PHE A 54 15.23 -0.23 -4.76
N LEU A 55 16.53 0.07 -4.59
CA LEU A 55 17.14 1.29 -5.13
C LEU A 55 17.11 1.35 -6.65
N GLU A 56 17.40 0.23 -7.32
CA GLU A 56 17.33 0.11 -8.77
C GLU A 56 15.89 0.33 -9.28
N ARG A 57 14.91 -0.31 -8.63
CA ARG A 57 13.50 -0.18 -9.02
C ARG A 57 12.91 1.17 -8.69
N ARG A 58 13.33 1.82 -7.61
CA ARG A 58 12.97 3.21 -7.27
C ARG A 58 13.49 4.17 -8.33
N SER A 59 14.77 4.07 -8.69
CA SER A 59 15.37 4.92 -9.72
C SER A 59 14.68 4.73 -11.08
N PHE A 60 14.37 3.49 -11.42
CA PHE A 60 13.62 3.15 -12.62
C PHE A 60 12.17 3.67 -12.57
N LEU A 61 11.49 3.57 -11.43
CA LEU A 61 10.14 4.11 -11.21
C LEU A 61 10.09 5.63 -11.44
N ILE A 62 11.04 6.38 -10.88
CA ILE A 62 11.12 7.84 -11.06
C ILE A 62 11.27 8.18 -12.55
N LYS A 63 12.17 7.49 -13.24
CA LYS A 63 12.41 7.69 -14.68
C LYS A 63 11.15 7.39 -15.50
N GLU A 64 10.59 6.20 -15.35
CA GLU A 64 9.45 5.75 -16.15
C GLU A 64 8.17 6.52 -15.81
N GLY A 65 7.97 6.88 -14.55
CA GLY A 65 6.84 7.71 -14.11
C GLY A 65 6.93 9.13 -14.67
N THR A 66 8.13 9.73 -14.71
CA THR A 66 8.33 11.05 -15.32
C THR A 66 7.99 11.04 -16.82
N GLU A 67 8.44 10.01 -17.55
CA GLU A 67 8.08 9.86 -18.97
C GLU A 67 6.58 9.56 -19.13
N ALA A 68 5.96 8.77 -18.25
CA ALA A 68 4.52 8.53 -18.27
C ALA A 68 3.72 9.84 -18.14
N VAL A 69 4.04 10.69 -17.16
CA VAL A 69 3.37 11.99 -16.96
C VAL A 69 3.54 12.89 -18.19
N LYS A 70 4.73 12.93 -18.79
CA LYS A 70 5.00 13.69 -20.01
C LYS A 70 4.11 13.22 -21.17
N TRP A 71 3.98 11.92 -21.38
CA TRP A 71 3.11 11.37 -22.42
C TRP A 71 1.62 11.56 -22.11
N MET A 72 1.21 11.51 -20.84
CA MET A 72 -0.17 11.80 -20.42
C MET A 72 -0.59 13.23 -20.79
N LYS A 73 0.28 14.22 -20.56
CA LYS A 73 0.01 15.63 -20.92
C LYS A 73 -0.17 15.87 -22.43
N ILE A 74 0.38 14.98 -23.25
CA ILE A 74 0.27 15.05 -24.72
C ILE A 74 -0.93 14.24 -25.23
N SER A 75 -1.32 13.17 -24.51
CA SER A 75 -2.43 12.32 -24.89
C SER A 75 -3.76 12.92 -24.46
N ASN A 76 -4.64 13.22 -25.41
CA ASN A 76 -6.01 13.69 -25.11
C ASN A 76 -6.94 12.58 -24.54
N LYS A 77 -6.42 11.39 -24.25
CA LYS A 77 -7.21 10.23 -23.79
C LYS A 77 -7.24 10.09 -22.27
N ILE A 78 -6.41 10.83 -21.56
CA ILE A 78 -6.23 10.70 -20.11
C ILE A 78 -6.73 11.97 -19.43
N GLN A 79 -7.34 11.83 -18.26
CA GLN A 79 -7.78 12.98 -17.46
C GLN A 79 -6.59 13.58 -16.71
N ASP A 80 -6.56 14.90 -16.54
CA ASP A 80 -5.47 15.58 -15.83
C ASP A 80 -5.25 15.00 -14.41
N SER A 81 -6.31 14.53 -13.75
CA SER A 81 -6.26 13.86 -12.45
C SER A 81 -5.40 12.60 -12.43
N ASP A 82 -5.37 11.83 -13.53
CA ASP A 82 -4.59 10.60 -13.62
C ASP A 82 -3.08 10.92 -13.77
N ALA A 83 -2.76 12.04 -14.44
CA ALA A 83 -1.39 12.51 -14.58
C ALA A 83 -0.86 13.09 -13.25
N GLU A 84 -1.71 13.76 -12.49
CA GLU A 84 -1.41 14.24 -11.13
C GLU A 84 -1.11 13.08 -10.17
N GLU A 85 -1.90 12.00 -10.22
CA GLU A 85 -1.67 10.81 -9.39
C GLU A 85 -0.32 10.14 -9.68
N VAL A 86 0.04 9.97 -10.96
CA VAL A 86 1.36 9.42 -11.34
C VAL A 86 2.49 10.38 -10.93
N GLN A 87 2.27 11.69 -11.03
CA GLN A 87 3.25 12.68 -10.58
C GLN A 87 3.46 12.62 -9.06
N GLU A 88 2.40 12.46 -8.27
CA GLU A 88 2.50 12.29 -6.81
C GLU A 88 3.32 11.05 -6.44
N ILE A 89 3.13 9.94 -7.15
CA ILE A 89 3.94 8.72 -6.98
C ILE A 89 5.42 8.99 -7.29
N VAL A 90 5.72 9.72 -8.36
CA VAL A 90 7.10 10.08 -8.74
C VAL A 90 7.73 10.99 -7.69
N ASP A 91 6.98 11.97 -7.19
CA ASP A 91 7.46 12.92 -6.20
C ASP A 91 7.71 12.23 -4.85
N GLU A 92 6.79 11.37 -4.42
CA GLU A 92 6.95 10.56 -3.21
C GLU A 92 8.15 9.62 -3.35
N ALA A 93 8.30 8.96 -4.51
CA ALA A 93 9.47 8.12 -4.79
C ALA A 93 10.77 8.92 -4.83
N SER A 94 10.76 10.16 -5.32
CA SER A 94 11.93 11.03 -5.39
C SER A 94 12.34 11.57 -4.01
N ASN A 95 11.37 11.73 -3.11
CA ASN A 95 11.60 12.12 -1.73
C ASN A 95 12.14 10.95 -0.88
N HIS A 96 12.97 11.25 0.13
CA HIS A 96 13.53 10.25 1.06
C HIS A 96 12.47 9.53 1.92
N GLY A 97 11.19 9.89 1.81
CA GLY A 97 10.08 9.23 2.51
C GLY A 97 9.91 7.76 2.16
N TYR A 98 10.10 7.40 0.88
CA TYR A 98 10.03 6.00 0.43
C TYR A 98 11.16 5.14 0.99
N GLU A 99 12.36 5.70 1.13
CA GLU A 99 13.50 5.04 1.75
C GLU A 99 13.23 4.76 3.22
N ASN A 100 12.66 5.73 3.95
CA ASN A 100 12.27 5.54 5.34
C ASN A 100 11.19 4.47 5.50
N GLY A 101 10.16 4.46 4.64
CA GLY A 101 9.09 3.46 4.64
C GLY A 101 9.60 2.04 4.33
N PHE A 102 10.47 1.90 3.31
CA PHE A 102 11.10 0.63 2.98
C PHE A 102 12.03 0.15 4.10
N MET A 103 12.88 1.01 4.64
CA MET A 103 13.79 0.67 5.74
C MET A 103 13.02 0.28 7.00
N LEU A 104 11.93 0.98 7.34
CA LEU A 104 11.03 0.58 8.42
C LEU A 104 10.40 -0.80 8.17
N ASN A 105 10.03 -1.11 6.92
CA ASN A 105 9.43 -2.39 6.57
C ASN A 105 10.47 -3.53 6.55
N VAL A 106 11.69 -3.27 6.08
CA VAL A 106 12.83 -4.19 6.14
C VAL A 106 13.22 -4.46 7.59
N VAL A 107 13.34 -3.42 8.42
CA VAL A 107 13.60 -3.55 9.86
C VAL A 107 12.47 -4.35 10.53
N LYS A 108 11.19 -4.07 10.27
CA LYS A 108 10.06 -4.86 10.80
C LYS A 108 10.06 -6.31 10.33
N LYS A 109 10.42 -6.58 9.06
CA LYS A 109 10.51 -7.94 8.49
C LYS A 109 11.72 -8.70 9.03
N LEU A 110 12.83 -8.01 9.29
CA LEU A 110 14.02 -8.56 9.93
C LEU A 110 13.73 -8.84 11.40
N ASP A 111 13.15 -7.90 12.14
CA ASP A 111 12.74 -8.03 13.54
C ASP A 111 11.78 -9.22 13.75
N LYS A 112 10.74 -9.35 12.90
CA LYS A 112 9.84 -10.52 12.87
C LYS A 112 10.51 -11.87 12.55
N LYS A 113 11.67 -11.85 11.87
CA LYS A 113 12.43 -13.06 11.49
C LYS A 113 13.52 -13.41 12.50
N VAL A 114 14.15 -12.39 13.11
CA VAL A 114 15.13 -12.48 14.19
C VAL A 114 14.46 -13.05 15.45
N THR A 115 13.23 -12.63 15.75
CA THR A 115 12.40 -13.20 16.83
C THR A 115 12.03 -14.68 16.63
N ARG A 116 12.28 -15.29 15.46
CA ARG A 116 11.81 -16.65 15.12
C ARG A 116 12.88 -17.72 14.84
N ALA A 117 14.17 -17.42 14.68
CA ALA A 117 15.21 -18.47 14.57
C ALA A 117 16.65 -17.93 14.64
N LYS A 118 17.59 -18.76 15.13
CA LYS A 118 19.04 -18.63 14.90
C LYS A 118 19.29 -18.36 13.39
N LEU A 119 19.84 -17.21 13.05
CA LEU A 119 20.08 -16.81 11.66
C LEU A 119 21.17 -17.71 11.02
N PRO A 120 20.92 -18.33 9.85
CA PRO A 120 21.98 -18.93 9.05
C PRO A 120 22.98 -17.84 8.58
N LYS A 121 24.28 -18.17 8.50
CA LYS A 121 25.37 -17.24 8.10
C LYS A 121 25.08 -16.40 6.85
N THR A 122 24.32 -16.92 5.89
CA THR A 122 23.90 -16.21 4.67
C THR A 122 22.94 -15.05 4.91
N LYS A 123 22.17 -15.03 6.02
CA LYS A 123 21.28 -13.93 6.39
C LYS A 123 21.95 -12.86 7.26
N LEU A 124 23.06 -13.19 7.91
CA LEU A 124 23.93 -12.21 8.57
C LEU A 124 24.55 -11.26 7.54
N LYS A 125 24.97 -11.81 6.40
CA LYS A 125 25.48 -11.04 5.26
C LYS A 125 24.48 -9.98 4.77
N TYR A 126 23.19 -10.32 4.68
CA TYR A 126 22.14 -9.36 4.31
C TYR A 126 21.97 -8.23 5.33
N TYR A 127 22.17 -8.53 6.62
CA TYR A 127 22.11 -7.54 7.69
C TYR A 127 23.33 -6.60 7.65
N GLU A 128 24.52 -7.16 7.45
CA GLU A 128 25.77 -6.40 7.26
C GLU A 128 25.70 -5.50 6.01
N GLU A 129 25.22 -6.02 4.88
CA GLU A 129 25.00 -5.24 3.65
C GLU A 129 23.98 -4.11 3.85
N SER A 130 22.92 -4.35 4.64
CA SER A 130 21.92 -3.33 4.98
C SER A 130 22.48 -2.24 5.91
N LEU A 131 23.32 -2.61 6.88
CA LEU A 131 24.03 -1.66 7.75
C LEU A 131 25.07 -0.83 6.98
N LEU A 132 25.76 -1.44 6.01
CA LEU A 132 26.72 -0.76 5.17
C LEU A 132 26.03 0.25 4.25
N LEU A 133 24.85 -0.09 3.73
CA LEU A 133 24.00 0.82 2.96
C LEU A 133 23.45 1.97 3.82
N ILE A 134 22.99 1.69 5.05
CA ILE A 134 22.61 2.73 6.03
C ILE A 134 23.78 3.69 6.25
N ASN A 135 25.00 3.17 6.42
CA ASN A 135 26.20 3.96 6.62
C ASN A 135 26.61 4.78 5.38
N GLN A 136 26.41 4.26 4.16
CA GLN A 136 26.66 5.00 2.92
C GLN A 136 25.64 6.13 2.72
N LEU A 137 24.40 5.92 3.16
CA LEU A 137 23.33 6.92 3.09
C LEU A 137 23.44 8.01 4.18
N LYS A 138 24.27 7.82 5.23
CA LYS A 138 24.54 8.80 6.31
C LYS A 138 25.05 10.16 5.82
N GLY A 139 25.54 10.26 4.58
CA GLY A 139 25.97 11.53 3.99
C GLY A 139 24.85 12.57 3.75
N GLY A 140 23.57 12.17 3.83
CA GLY A 140 22.42 13.06 3.51
C GLY A 140 21.33 13.19 4.58
N PHE A 141 21.44 12.54 5.74
CA PHE A 141 20.38 12.57 6.77
C PHE A 141 20.59 13.69 7.80
N LYS A 142 19.49 14.32 8.25
CA LYS A 142 19.49 15.19 9.44
C LYS A 142 19.94 14.38 10.66
N SER A 143 20.83 14.96 11.47
CA SER A 143 21.49 14.33 12.64
C SER A 143 20.51 13.62 13.58
N GLU A 144 19.31 14.17 13.76
CA GLU A 144 18.26 13.65 14.64
C GLU A 144 17.78 12.23 14.27
N ASN A 145 17.78 11.86 12.99
CA ASN A 145 17.38 10.52 12.53
C ASN A 145 18.51 9.49 12.69
N ILE A 146 19.76 9.94 12.64
CA ILE A 146 20.94 9.10 12.89
C ILE A 146 21.08 8.83 14.38
N THR A 147 20.81 9.82 15.23
CA THR A 147 20.74 9.66 16.68
C THR A 147 19.64 8.69 17.06
N TRP A 148 18.44 8.81 16.46
CA TRP A 148 17.35 7.84 16.69
C TRP A 148 17.70 6.40 16.28
N LEU A 149 18.41 6.21 15.15
CA LEU A 149 18.86 4.89 14.70
C LEU A 149 19.97 4.33 15.60
N ASN A 150 20.95 5.14 16.01
CA ASN A 150 22.02 4.72 16.91
C ASN A 150 21.49 4.40 18.31
N ASP A 151 20.61 5.23 18.86
CA ASP A 151 20.04 5.04 20.20
C ASP A 151 19.10 3.83 20.27
N ARG A 152 18.55 3.37 19.14
CA ARG A 152 17.75 2.13 19.07
C ARG A 152 18.52 0.90 18.66
N LEU A 153 19.47 1.00 17.72
CA LEU A 153 20.19 -0.15 17.18
C LEU A 153 21.46 -0.48 17.97
N ALA A 154 22.17 0.51 18.53
CA ALA A 154 23.39 0.25 19.30
C ALA A 154 23.11 -0.57 20.57
N PRO A 155 22.05 -0.28 21.36
CA PRO A 155 21.69 -1.15 22.49
C PRO A 155 21.19 -2.53 22.05
N GLN A 156 20.59 -2.65 20.85
CA GLN A 156 20.18 -3.95 20.30
C GLN A 156 21.37 -4.79 19.85
N ILE A 157 22.47 -4.18 19.40
CA ILE A 157 23.72 -4.87 19.06
C ILE A 157 24.42 -5.35 20.34
N GLU A 158 24.46 -4.50 21.37
CA GLU A 158 25.02 -4.85 22.69
C GLU A 158 24.18 -5.93 23.39
N ASN A 159 22.85 -5.92 23.21
CA ASN A 159 21.95 -6.98 23.68
C ASN A 159 22.01 -8.27 22.85
N LEU A 160 22.30 -8.22 21.54
CA LEU A 160 22.41 -9.42 20.70
C LEU A 160 23.59 -10.32 21.08
N GLU A 161 24.66 -9.76 21.65
CA GLU A 161 25.80 -10.52 22.19
C GLU A 161 25.51 -11.12 23.57
N SER A 162 24.57 -10.54 24.34
CA SER A 162 24.17 -11.03 25.66
C SER A 162 22.90 -11.91 25.68
N GLU A 163 22.02 -11.84 24.67
CA GLU A 163 20.68 -12.46 24.68
C GLU A 163 20.56 -13.72 23.80
N ILE A 164 21.41 -14.72 24.04
CA ILE A 164 21.15 -16.13 23.67
C ILE A 164 20.04 -16.71 24.58
N SER A 165 18.93 -16.00 24.80
CA SER A 165 17.80 -16.44 25.63
C SER A 165 16.47 -15.79 25.19
N PRO A 166 15.31 -16.49 25.25
CA PRO A 166 14.21 -16.24 24.32
C PRO A 166 13.12 -15.24 24.76
N LYS A 167 12.72 -14.39 23.79
CA LYS A 167 11.41 -13.70 23.57
C LYS A 167 10.93 -12.65 24.57
N GLN A 168 10.60 -11.43 24.10
CA GLN A 168 9.42 -10.67 24.58
C GLN A 168 8.72 -9.87 23.47
N HIS A 169 7.41 -10.08 23.34
CA HIS A 169 6.47 -9.11 22.77
C HIS A 169 6.32 -7.96 23.78
N LEU A 170 6.16 -6.70 23.32
CA LEU A 170 5.73 -5.62 24.21
C LEU A 170 4.46 -6.07 24.94
N THR A 171 4.57 -6.14 26.26
CA THR A 171 3.49 -6.58 27.13
C THR A 171 2.46 -5.45 27.27
N LYS A 172 1.23 -5.76 27.71
CA LYS A 172 0.23 -4.72 28.04
C LYS A 172 0.76 -3.68 29.04
N ASN A 173 1.71 -4.07 29.89
CA ASN A 173 2.35 -3.16 30.84
C ASN A 173 3.24 -2.13 30.13
N ASP A 174 3.90 -2.49 29.04
CA ASP A 174 4.79 -1.58 28.30
C ASP A 174 3.98 -0.50 27.58
N CYS A 175 2.83 -0.84 27.01
CA CYS A 175 1.91 0.15 26.41
C CYS A 175 1.32 1.11 27.45
N LYS A 176 1.05 0.62 28.68
CA LYS A 176 0.53 1.45 29.76
C LYS A 176 1.57 2.47 30.24
N GLN A 177 2.80 2.01 30.47
CA GLN A 177 3.94 2.86 30.85
C GLN A 177 4.24 3.91 29.76
N GLN A 178 4.16 3.52 28.50
CA GLN A 178 4.33 4.45 27.38
C GLN A 178 3.24 5.53 27.34
N ASN A 179 1.97 5.17 27.59
CA ASN A 179 0.89 6.15 27.66
C ASN A 179 0.99 7.06 28.88
N GLU A 180 1.48 6.57 30.03
CA GLU A 180 1.79 7.40 31.20
C GLU A 180 2.92 8.41 30.91
N LEU A 181 3.97 7.98 30.19
CA LEU A 181 5.03 8.88 29.73
C LEU A 181 4.49 9.97 28.79
N LEU A 182 3.66 9.61 27.80
CA LEU A 182 3.04 10.57 26.88
C LEU A 182 2.24 11.65 27.62
N ARG A 183 1.49 11.26 28.65
CA ARG A 183 0.77 12.21 29.51
C ARG A 183 1.72 13.14 30.26
N SER A 184 2.82 12.60 30.81
CA SER A 184 3.80 13.38 31.57
C SER A 184 4.49 14.48 30.75
N VAL A 185 4.55 14.32 29.42
CA VAL A 185 5.11 15.31 28.47
C VAL A 185 4.03 16.13 27.76
N GLY A 186 2.77 16.07 28.21
CA GLY A 186 1.66 16.88 27.69
C GLY A 186 1.01 16.38 26.41
N LEU A 187 1.24 15.12 26.00
CA LEU A 187 0.69 14.49 24.80
C LEU A 187 -0.52 13.60 25.11
N ASP A 188 -1.50 14.16 25.83
CA ASP A 188 -2.67 13.43 26.34
C ASP A 188 -3.59 12.89 25.23
N ASP A 189 -3.68 13.60 24.10
CA ASP A 189 -4.50 13.25 22.95
C ASP A 189 -3.97 11.97 22.26
N ILE A 190 -2.64 11.86 22.13
CA ILE A 190 -1.96 10.67 21.60
C ILE A 190 -2.15 9.49 22.54
N ALA A 191 -1.96 9.69 23.86
CA ALA A 191 -2.18 8.64 24.85
C ALA A 191 -3.62 8.08 24.80
N LYS A 192 -4.63 8.96 24.73
CA LYS A 192 -6.04 8.56 24.59
C LYS A 192 -6.32 7.81 23.30
N ARG A 193 -5.69 8.22 22.18
CA ARG A 193 -5.82 7.54 20.89
C ARG A 193 -5.23 6.14 20.95
N ASN A 194 -4.05 5.98 21.56
CA ASN A 194 -3.40 4.67 21.74
C ASN A 194 -4.25 3.73 22.59
N GLU A 195 -4.83 4.21 23.69
CA GLU A 195 -5.72 3.39 24.53
C GLU A 195 -6.96 2.91 23.78
N LYS A 196 -7.51 3.76 22.90
CA LYS A 196 -8.62 3.37 22.04
C LYS A 196 -8.21 2.28 21.04
N PHE A 197 -7.08 2.46 20.36
CA PHE A 197 -6.55 1.46 19.45
C PHE A 197 -6.26 0.12 20.14
N GLN A 198 -5.68 0.16 21.34
CA GLN A 198 -5.41 -1.05 22.12
C GLN A 198 -6.70 -1.80 22.47
N LYS A 199 -7.76 -1.08 22.88
CA LYS A 199 -9.07 -1.70 23.14
C LYS A 199 -9.69 -2.31 21.88
N GLU A 200 -9.55 -1.64 20.74
CA GLU A 200 -10.02 -2.14 19.45
C GLU A 200 -9.22 -3.40 19.02
N GLU A 201 -7.91 -3.42 19.21
CA GLU A 201 -7.03 -4.56 18.93
C GLU A 201 -7.35 -5.76 19.85
N GLU A 202 -7.50 -5.54 21.16
CA GLU A 202 -7.90 -6.60 22.09
C GLU A 202 -9.27 -7.21 21.74
N LEU A 203 -10.20 -6.38 21.29
CA LEU A 203 -11.51 -6.85 20.82
C LEU A 203 -11.36 -7.62 19.51
N ARG A 204 -10.52 -7.16 18.59
CA ARG A 204 -10.20 -7.84 17.32
C ARG A 204 -9.54 -9.20 17.56
N GLU A 205 -8.61 -9.32 18.51
CA GLU A 205 -8.02 -10.61 18.91
C GLU A 205 -9.09 -11.61 19.36
N LYS A 206 -10.05 -11.16 20.17
CA LYS A 206 -11.18 -12.00 20.63
C LYS A 206 -12.14 -12.41 19.51
N LEU A 207 -12.28 -11.56 18.49
CA LEU A 207 -13.18 -11.79 17.35
C LEU A 207 -12.53 -12.61 16.22
N THR A 208 -11.20 -12.62 16.12
CA THR A 208 -10.45 -13.36 15.09
C THR A 208 -10.84 -14.84 15.00
N PRO A 209 -11.00 -15.60 16.11
CA PRO A 209 -11.47 -16.99 16.05
C PRO A 209 -12.87 -17.13 15.42
N ILE A 210 -13.77 -16.16 15.62
CA ILE A 210 -15.11 -16.15 15.05
C ILE A 210 -15.03 -15.93 13.53
N TRP A 211 -14.22 -14.97 13.10
CA TRP A 211 -13.95 -14.73 11.68
C TRP A 211 -13.36 -15.98 11.01
N LEU A 212 -12.32 -16.58 11.58
CA LEU A 212 -11.69 -17.81 11.07
C LEU A 212 -12.70 -18.97 10.97
N ASN A 213 -13.55 -19.14 11.97
CA ASN A 213 -14.59 -20.16 11.94
C ASN A 213 -15.58 -19.92 10.78
N GLY A 214 -16.09 -18.70 10.65
CA GLY A 214 -16.97 -18.31 9.55
C GLY A 214 -16.31 -18.53 8.17
N GLU A 215 -15.04 -18.20 8.04
CA GLU A 215 -14.27 -18.41 6.81
C GLU A 215 -14.13 -19.91 6.46
N ASN A 216 -13.80 -20.74 7.45
CA ASN A 216 -13.67 -22.18 7.31
C ASN A 216 -15.01 -22.83 6.89
N ILE A 217 -16.13 -22.39 7.46
CA ILE A 217 -17.47 -22.86 7.09
C ILE A 217 -17.79 -22.53 5.61
N SER A 218 -17.42 -21.33 5.13
CA SER A 218 -17.57 -20.94 3.71
C SER A 218 -16.72 -21.82 2.78
N LYS A 219 -15.45 -22.05 3.15
CA LYS A 219 -14.51 -22.87 2.38
C LYS A 219 -14.99 -24.32 2.27
N LYS A 220 -15.65 -24.84 3.31
CA LYS A 220 -16.30 -26.17 3.32
C LYS A 220 -17.63 -26.24 2.55
N GLY A 221 -18.04 -25.17 1.88
CA GLY A 221 -19.22 -25.19 1.00
C GLY A 221 -20.55 -24.89 1.71
N ASN A 222 -20.53 -24.36 2.93
CA ASN A 222 -21.76 -23.93 3.62
C ASN A 222 -21.86 -22.40 3.75
N PRO A 223 -22.13 -21.67 2.64
CA PRO A 223 -22.13 -20.21 2.63
C PRO A 223 -23.23 -19.59 3.51
N LYS A 224 -24.38 -20.26 3.67
CA LYS A 224 -25.47 -19.75 4.52
C LYS A 224 -25.06 -19.71 6.00
N LYS A 225 -24.56 -20.83 6.52
CA LYS A 225 -24.06 -20.92 7.91
C LYS A 225 -22.84 -20.03 8.14
N SER A 226 -21.99 -19.86 7.11
CA SER A 226 -20.88 -18.90 7.18
C SER A 226 -21.38 -17.46 7.35
N ASN A 227 -22.40 -17.04 6.59
CA ASN A 227 -22.98 -15.71 6.72
C ASN A 227 -23.62 -15.47 8.10
N GLU A 228 -24.28 -16.47 8.69
CA GLU A 228 -24.83 -16.39 10.06
C GLU A 228 -23.75 -16.06 11.10
N VAL A 229 -22.52 -16.57 10.91
CA VAL A 229 -21.38 -16.30 11.79
C VAL A 229 -20.70 -14.96 11.48
N LEU A 230 -20.58 -14.60 10.20
CA LEU A 230 -19.78 -13.45 9.76
C LEU A 230 -20.53 -12.12 9.79
N LEU A 231 -21.84 -12.09 9.51
CA LEU A 231 -22.62 -10.85 9.48
C LEU A 231 -22.59 -10.05 10.81
N PRO A 232 -22.65 -10.68 11.99
CA PRO A 232 -22.53 -9.96 13.26
C PRO A 232 -21.21 -9.17 13.40
N LEU A 233 -20.12 -9.62 12.77
CA LEU A 233 -18.82 -8.96 12.85
C LEU A 233 -18.82 -7.56 12.20
N LEU A 234 -19.76 -7.28 11.31
CA LEU A 234 -19.94 -5.95 10.69
C LEU A 234 -20.40 -4.86 11.67
N LYS A 235 -20.70 -5.22 12.94
CA LYS A 235 -21.06 -4.28 14.02
C LYS A 235 -19.95 -4.14 15.07
N THR A 236 -18.74 -4.57 14.74
CA THR A 236 -17.57 -4.63 15.63
C THR A 236 -16.37 -3.95 14.97
N PRO A 237 -15.21 -3.79 15.65
CA PRO A 237 -13.99 -3.29 15.01
C PRO A 237 -13.39 -4.20 13.93
N PHE A 238 -14.07 -5.29 13.55
CA PHE A 238 -13.76 -6.08 12.36
C PHE A 238 -14.40 -5.51 11.08
N ASP A 239 -15.24 -4.50 11.22
CA ASP A 239 -16.03 -3.95 10.13
C ASP A 239 -15.22 -3.10 9.13
N ASP A 240 -13.97 -2.78 9.42
CA ASP A 240 -12.99 -2.14 8.55
C ASP A 240 -12.06 -3.15 7.85
N ASP A 241 -12.33 -4.44 8.00
CA ASP A 241 -11.57 -5.52 7.38
C ASP A 241 -12.11 -5.86 5.98
N GLU A 242 -11.31 -5.61 4.94
CA GLU A 242 -11.72 -5.90 3.56
C GLU A 242 -11.98 -7.39 3.31
N GLU A 243 -11.29 -8.30 4.02
CA GLU A 243 -11.42 -9.74 3.82
C GLU A 243 -12.80 -10.25 4.27
N LEU A 244 -13.37 -9.63 5.32
CA LEU A 244 -14.71 -9.95 5.81
C LEU A 244 -15.77 -9.69 4.73
N TYR A 245 -15.73 -8.51 4.11
CA TYR A 245 -16.68 -8.15 3.06
C TYR A 245 -16.51 -9.01 1.81
N TRP A 246 -15.26 -9.29 1.42
CA TRP A 246 -14.96 -10.14 0.28
C TRP A 246 -15.53 -11.55 0.47
N ARG A 247 -15.35 -12.11 1.67
CA ARG A 247 -15.89 -13.43 2.02
C ARG A 247 -17.41 -13.47 1.99
N LEU A 248 -18.08 -12.47 2.56
CA LEU A 248 -19.54 -12.34 2.51
C LEU A 248 -20.05 -12.23 1.06
N ALA A 249 -19.40 -11.43 0.22
CA ALA A 249 -19.74 -11.32 -1.20
C ALA A 249 -19.59 -12.67 -1.94
N ILE A 250 -18.51 -13.42 -1.67
CA ILE A 250 -18.33 -14.78 -2.20
C ILE A 250 -19.49 -15.69 -1.78
N ASN A 251 -19.89 -15.64 -0.52
CA ASN A 251 -20.98 -16.47 -0.01
C ASN A 251 -22.32 -16.15 -0.68
N TYR A 252 -22.68 -14.87 -0.78
CA TYR A 252 -23.91 -14.45 -1.46
C TYR A 252 -23.94 -14.88 -2.93
N ARG A 253 -22.79 -14.80 -3.63
CA ARG A 253 -22.67 -15.33 -5.00
C ARG A 253 -22.99 -16.82 -5.07
N LYS A 254 -22.43 -17.63 -4.16
CA LYS A 254 -22.68 -19.09 -4.11
C LYS A 254 -24.14 -19.42 -3.83
N LEU A 255 -24.83 -18.57 -3.07
CA LEU A 255 -26.26 -18.67 -2.80
C LEU A 255 -27.14 -18.15 -3.94
N LYS A 256 -26.53 -17.63 -5.02
CA LYS A 256 -27.22 -16.90 -6.10
C LYS A 256 -28.04 -15.70 -5.59
N ASP A 257 -27.71 -15.15 -4.43
CA ASP A 257 -28.34 -13.94 -3.89
C ASP A 257 -27.54 -12.71 -4.33
N TYR A 258 -27.74 -12.31 -5.58
CA TYR A 258 -26.95 -11.25 -6.20
C TYR A 258 -27.28 -9.86 -5.63
N GLN A 259 -28.50 -9.64 -5.13
CA GLN A 259 -28.87 -8.37 -4.51
C GLN A 259 -28.08 -8.17 -3.21
N SER A 260 -28.01 -9.18 -2.35
CA SER A 260 -27.21 -9.10 -1.12
C SER A 260 -25.71 -8.99 -1.40
N GLU A 261 -25.22 -9.63 -2.47
CA GLU A 261 -23.83 -9.45 -2.93
C GLU A 261 -23.55 -8.00 -3.35
N ILE A 262 -24.44 -7.37 -4.12
CA ILE A 262 -24.33 -5.96 -4.51
C ILE A 262 -24.29 -5.08 -3.26
N ASN A 263 -25.26 -5.26 -2.37
CA ASN A 263 -25.41 -4.44 -1.16
C ASN A 263 -24.14 -4.50 -0.27
N ILE A 264 -23.56 -5.69 -0.08
CA ILE A 264 -22.37 -5.82 0.76
C ILE A 264 -21.12 -5.19 0.11
N ILE A 265 -20.98 -5.30 -1.22
CA ILE A 265 -19.86 -4.70 -1.95
C ILE A 265 -19.96 -3.17 -1.95
N GLU A 266 -21.15 -2.62 -2.20
CA GLU A 266 -21.36 -1.17 -2.18
C GLU A 266 -21.15 -0.60 -0.77
N LYS A 267 -21.61 -1.32 0.26
CA LYS A 267 -21.32 -0.96 1.66
C LYS A 267 -19.81 -0.91 1.94
N ALA A 268 -19.03 -1.83 1.38
CA ALA A 268 -17.58 -1.82 1.52
C ALA A 268 -16.98 -0.59 0.83
N LEU A 269 -17.28 -0.41 -0.46
CA LEU A 269 -16.68 0.64 -1.30
C LEU A 269 -16.98 2.06 -0.82
N ASN A 270 -18.13 2.27 -0.18
CA ASN A 270 -18.53 3.58 0.37
C ASN A 270 -17.96 3.85 1.78
N LYS A 271 -17.13 2.95 2.31
CA LYS A 271 -16.60 3.09 3.67
C LYS A 271 -15.29 3.87 3.67
N GLU A 272 -15.33 5.09 4.19
CA GLU A 272 -14.17 6.00 4.26
C GLU A 272 -13.00 5.43 5.07
N LYS A 273 -13.28 4.66 6.13
CA LYS A 273 -12.25 4.09 7.02
C LYS A 273 -11.53 2.87 6.45
N MET A 274 -11.97 2.36 5.30
CA MET A 274 -11.39 1.15 4.74
C MET A 274 -10.06 1.49 4.05
N ASN A 275 -8.96 0.89 4.51
CA ASN A 275 -7.64 1.10 3.93
C ASN A 275 -7.46 0.24 2.68
N TRP A 276 -7.95 0.74 1.54
CA TRP A 276 -7.94 0.02 0.28
C TRP A 276 -6.56 0.02 -0.39
N SER A 277 -6.09 -1.15 -0.81
CA SER A 277 -5.15 -1.19 -1.93
C SER A 277 -5.88 -0.89 -3.24
N PHE A 278 -5.20 -0.27 -4.22
CA PHE A 278 -5.74 -0.06 -5.57
C PHE A 278 -6.31 -1.38 -6.16
N ARG A 279 -5.57 -2.47 -6.01
CA ARG A 279 -5.95 -3.80 -6.46
C ARG A 279 -7.22 -4.32 -5.78
N SER A 280 -7.31 -4.22 -4.45
CA SER A 280 -8.49 -4.66 -3.69
C SER A 280 -9.73 -3.87 -4.12
N LYS A 281 -9.63 -2.54 -4.23
CA LYS A 281 -10.72 -1.68 -4.69
C LYS A 281 -11.20 -2.06 -6.09
N GLN A 282 -10.29 -2.33 -7.02
CA GLN A 282 -10.64 -2.75 -8.37
C GLN A 282 -11.30 -4.15 -8.41
N GLN A 283 -10.84 -5.08 -7.57
CA GLN A 283 -11.47 -6.40 -7.44
C GLN A 283 -12.93 -6.31 -6.98
N PHE A 284 -13.21 -5.45 -6.00
CA PHE A 284 -14.58 -5.18 -5.54
C PHE A 284 -15.44 -4.56 -6.64
N LYS A 285 -14.93 -3.53 -7.35
CA LYS A 285 -15.64 -2.92 -8.50
C LYS A 285 -15.98 -3.94 -9.59
N ASN A 286 -15.03 -4.78 -9.97
CA ASN A 286 -15.25 -5.81 -10.99
C ASN A 286 -16.33 -6.82 -10.57
N ARG A 287 -16.31 -7.23 -9.29
CA ARG A 287 -17.31 -8.16 -8.74
C ARG A 287 -18.70 -7.51 -8.65
N LEU A 288 -18.78 -6.22 -8.29
CA LEU A 288 -20.01 -5.45 -8.28
C LEU A 288 -20.67 -5.44 -9.66
N ASN A 289 -19.92 -5.08 -10.69
CA ASN A 289 -20.42 -5.05 -12.07
C ASN A 289 -20.92 -6.43 -12.51
N LYS A 290 -20.16 -7.49 -12.20
CA LYS A 290 -20.58 -8.86 -12.48
C LYS A 290 -21.85 -9.25 -11.71
N ALA A 291 -22.03 -8.76 -10.48
CA ALA A 291 -23.24 -9.02 -9.69
C ALA A 291 -24.47 -8.35 -10.31
N LYS A 292 -24.36 -7.08 -10.72
CA LYS A 292 -25.41 -6.34 -11.43
C LYS A 292 -25.84 -7.04 -12.72
N LEU A 293 -24.88 -7.42 -13.56
CA LEU A 293 -25.15 -8.18 -14.79
C LEU A 293 -25.83 -9.54 -14.56
N LEU A 294 -25.52 -10.21 -13.46
CA LEU A 294 -26.14 -11.51 -13.13
C LEU A 294 -27.53 -11.35 -12.50
N LEU A 295 -27.82 -10.21 -11.89
CA LEU A 295 -29.15 -9.87 -11.38
C LEU A 295 -30.11 -9.54 -12.54
N GLU A 296 -29.65 -8.77 -13.54
CA GLU A 296 -30.43 -8.42 -14.74
C GLU A 296 -30.80 -9.64 -15.61
N LYS A 297 -30.05 -10.74 -15.49
CA LYS A 297 -30.28 -11.99 -16.25
C LYS A 297 -31.22 -12.98 -15.56
N LYS A 298 -31.70 -12.67 -14.37
CA LYS A 298 -32.69 -13.48 -13.65
C LYS A 298 -34.11 -13.01 -13.95
#